data_AF-A0A9X4EQF9-F1
#
_entry.id   AF-A0A9X4EQF9-F1
#
_cell.length_a   1.000
_cell.length_b   1.000
_cell.length_c   1.000
_cell.angle_alpha   90.00
_cell.angle_beta   90.00
_cell.angle_gamma   90.00
#
_symmetry.space_group_name_H-M   'P 1'
#
loop_
_entity.id
_entity.type
_entity.pdbx_description
1 polymer ?
#
loop_
_entity_poly.entity_id
_entity_poly.type
_entity_poly.pdbx_seq_one_letter_code
_entity_poly.pdbx_strand_id
1 'polypeptide(L)'
;MTNQRAAVVWEEIHGFDSPGEYQRFVRYIEQQVAAGSARELPADPLYGKGMIYGGRWFQDIDTGAVWRLVPPDFPFRGLWEPVVPNVGG
;
A
#
# COMPACT_ATOMS: atom_id res chain seq x y z
N MET A 1 -24.26 8.17 -18.32
CA MET A 1 -24.33 7.90 -16.87
C MET A 1 -22.92 8.05 -16.33
N THR A 2 -22.56 9.22 -15.81
CA THR A 2 -21.23 9.45 -15.24
C THR A 2 -21.23 8.92 -13.82
N ASN A 3 -20.67 7.73 -13.61
CA ASN A 3 -20.44 7.21 -12.26
C ASN A 3 -19.30 8.02 -11.65
N GLN A 4 -19.65 8.94 -10.75
CA GLN A 4 -18.69 9.68 -9.95
C GLN A 4 -18.12 8.68 -8.93
N ARG A 5 -16.92 8.15 -9.20
CA ARG A 5 -16.18 7.33 -8.25
C ARG A 5 -15.86 8.21 -7.04
N ALA A 6 -16.19 7.76 -5.84
CA ALA A 6 -15.70 8.41 -4.64
C ALA A 6 -14.18 8.19 -4.58
N ALA A 7 -13.40 9.28 -4.52
CA ALA A 7 -11.95 9.18 -4.39
C ALA A 7 -11.60 8.47 -3.08
N VAL A 8 -10.70 7.48 -3.16
CA VAL A 8 -10.19 6.81 -1.96
C VAL A 8 -9.12 7.70 -1.34
N VAL A 9 -9.26 8.00 -0.06
CA VAL A 9 -8.22 8.68 0.73
C VAL A 9 -7.44 7.61 1.48
N TRP A 10 -6.15 7.50 1.17
CA TRP A 10 -5.23 6.55 1.81
C TRP A 10 -4.52 7.23 2.99
N GLU A 11 -4.44 6.53 4.11
CA GLU A 11 -3.79 7.02 5.35
C GLU A 11 -2.63 6.10 5.73
N GLU A 12 -1.49 6.68 6.11
CA GLU A 12 -0.30 5.92 6.53
C GLU A 12 -0.54 5.11 7.81
N ILE A 13 0.03 3.91 7.86
CA ILE A 13 0.00 3.03 9.04
C ILE A 13 1.44 2.67 9.40
N HIS A 14 1.93 3.11 10.56
CA HIS A 14 3.28 2.83 11.06
C HIS A 14 3.28 1.72 12.12
N GLY A 15 2.68 0.58 11.77
CA GLY A 15 2.56 -0.58 12.64
C GLY A 15 1.11 -0.92 12.95
N PHE A 16 0.73 -2.16 12.64
CA PHE A 16 -0.54 -2.73 13.04
C PHE A 16 -0.50 -3.16 14.51
N ASP A 17 -1.57 -2.87 15.24
CA ASP A 17 -1.75 -3.21 16.65
C ASP A 17 -1.97 -4.71 16.86
N SER A 18 -2.42 -5.43 15.83
CA SER A 18 -2.62 -6.87 15.90
C SER A 18 -2.55 -7.57 14.53
N PRO A 19 -2.29 -8.88 14.48
CA PRO A 19 -2.41 -9.66 13.25
C PRO A 19 -3.81 -9.55 12.60
N GLY A 20 -4.86 -9.43 13.41
CA GLY A 20 -6.23 -9.29 12.92
C GLY A 20 -6.50 -7.94 12.25
N GLU A 21 -5.85 -6.87 12.70
CA GLU A 21 -5.92 -5.57 12.03
C GLU A 21 -5.24 -5.61 10.66
N TYR A 22 -4.03 -6.16 10.58
CA TYR A 22 -3.33 -6.38 9.32
C TYR A 22 -4.20 -7.16 8.32
N GLN A 23 -4.81 -8.26 8.77
CA GLN A 23 -5.70 -9.06 7.91
C GLN A 23 -6.94 -8.29 7.42
N ARG A 24 -7.55 -7.44 8.26
CA ARG A 24 -8.65 -6.57 7.85
C ARG A 24 -8.19 -5.56 6.79
N PHE A 25 -7.01 -4.98 6.99
CA PHE A 25 -6.43 -4.02 6.06
C PHE A 25 -6.09 -4.64 4.71
N VAL A 26 -5.53 -5.86 4.69
CA VAL A 26 -5.30 -6.64 3.45
C VAL A 26 -6.61 -6.83 2.68
N ARG A 27 -7.67 -7.27 3.35
CA ARG A 27 -8.99 -7.44 2.72
C ARG A 27 -9.55 -6.12 2.18
N TYR A 28 -9.36 -5.02 2.90
CA TYR A 28 -9.77 -3.69 2.46
C TYR A 28 -9.06 -3.29 1.15
N ILE A 29 -7.73 -3.43 1.07
CA ILE A 29 -6.99 -3.12 -0.16
C ILE A 29 -7.42 -4.03 -1.31
N GLU A 30 -7.58 -5.33 -1.06
CA GLU A 30 -8.05 -6.28 -2.09
C GLU A 30 -9.45 -5.93 -2.62
N GLN A 31 -10.32 -5.38 -1.77
CA GLN A 31 -11.60 -4.83 -2.20
C GLN A 31 -11.43 -3.58 -3.06
N GLN A 32 -10.49 -2.68 -2.74
CA GLN A 32 -10.19 -1.52 -3.59
C GLN A 32 -9.63 -1.95 -4.96
N VAL A 33 -8.82 -3.00 -5.00
CA VAL A 33 -8.34 -3.59 -6.26
C VAL A 33 -9.49 -4.20 -7.05
N ALA A 34 -10.35 -4.99 -6.40
CA ALA A 34 -11.52 -5.59 -7.05
C ALA A 34 -12.53 -4.55 -7.56
N ALA A 35 -12.66 -3.40 -6.87
CA ALA A 35 -13.49 -2.27 -7.28
C ALA A 35 -12.87 -1.42 -8.41
N GLY A 36 -11.59 -1.65 -8.74
CA GLY A 36 -10.86 -0.87 -9.74
C GLY A 36 -10.45 0.53 -9.28
N SER A 37 -10.39 0.76 -7.96
CA SER A 37 -9.84 1.97 -7.34
C SER A 37 -8.32 1.88 -7.14
N ALA A 38 -7.80 0.66 -7.00
CA ALA A 38 -6.37 0.39 -6.91
C ALA A 38 -5.95 -0.71 -7.90
N ARG A 39 -4.65 -0.80 -8.17
CA ARG A 39 -4.04 -1.91 -8.91
C ARG A 39 -2.80 -2.40 -8.19
N GLU A 40 -2.67 -3.71 -8.02
CA GLU A 40 -1.44 -4.31 -7.53
C GLU A 40 -0.34 -4.26 -8.61
N LEU A 41 0.86 -3.84 -8.20
CA LEU A 41 2.05 -3.73 -9.03
C LEU A 41 3.09 -4.77 -8.59
N PRO A 42 3.96 -5.24 -9.51
CA PRO A 42 5.18 -5.93 -9.13
C PRO A 42 6.01 -5.03 -8.20
N ALA A 43 6.53 -5.59 -7.11
CA ALA A 43 7.45 -4.88 -6.24
C ALA A 43 8.74 -4.52 -7.00
N ASP A 44 9.27 -3.32 -6.79
CA ASP A 44 10.55 -2.90 -7.40
C ASP A 44 11.73 -3.61 -6.70
N PRO A 45 12.53 -4.43 -7.43
CA PRO A 45 13.67 -5.13 -6.85
C PRO A 45 14.83 -4.21 -6.44
N LEU A 46 14.83 -2.94 -6.87
CA LEU A 46 15.92 -1.98 -6.66
C LEU A 46 15.62 -0.96 -5.55
N TYR A 47 14.46 -1.01 -4.90
CA TYR A 47 14.10 -0.03 -3.88
C TYR A 47 14.93 -0.23 -2.60
N GLY A 48 15.92 0.65 -2.36
CA GLY A 48 16.77 0.72 -1.16
C GLY A 48 16.88 2.16 -0.63
N LYS A 49 16.85 2.42 0.68
CA LYS A 49 17.87 2.04 1.69
C LYS A 49 17.25 1.99 3.12
N GLY A 50 17.52 0.93 3.90
CA GLY A 50 16.94 0.69 5.25
C GLY A 50 15.78 -0.32 5.30
N MET A 51 15.69 -1.18 4.29
CA MET A 51 14.45 -1.77 3.80
C MET A 51 14.31 -3.26 4.12
N ILE A 52 13.17 -3.65 4.70
CA ILE A 52 12.65 -5.03 4.65
C ILE A 52 12.38 -5.35 3.17
N TYR A 53 13.04 -6.37 2.63
CA TYR A 53 12.77 -6.85 1.28
C TYR A 53 11.32 -7.32 1.18
N GLY A 54 10.63 -6.93 0.10
CA GLY A 54 9.27 -7.40 -0.20
C GLY A 54 8.17 -6.44 0.22
N GLY A 55 6.98 -7.01 0.41
CA GLY A 55 5.73 -6.25 0.50
C GLY A 55 5.00 -6.18 -0.83
N ARG A 56 3.72 -5.88 -0.76
CA ARG A 56 2.82 -5.73 -1.91
C ARG A 56 2.71 -4.26 -2.26
N TRP A 57 2.77 -3.96 -3.55
CA TRP A 57 2.76 -2.60 -4.06
C TRP A 57 1.43 -2.32 -4.73
N PHE A 58 0.87 -1.15 -4.50
CA PHE A 58 -0.43 -0.78 -5.02
C PHE A 58 -0.37 0.63 -5.59
N GLN A 59 -0.92 0.81 -6.77
CA GLN A 59 -1.13 2.11 -7.37
C GLN A 59 -2.60 2.50 -7.20
N ASP A 60 -2.82 3.68 -6.64
CA ASP A 60 -4.10 4.35 -6.68
C ASP A 60 -4.41 4.80 -8.12
N ILE A 61 -5.59 4.45 -8.64
CA ILE A 61 -5.93 4.70 -10.04
C ILE A 61 -6.27 6.17 -10.30
N ASP A 62 -6.81 6.87 -9.31
CA ASP A 62 -7.28 8.26 -9.48
C ASP A 62 -6.11 9.26 -9.40
N THR A 63 -5.16 9.04 -8.50
CA THR A 63 -4.02 9.94 -8.26
C THR A 63 -2.72 9.45 -8.89
N GLY A 64 -2.62 8.17 -9.21
CA GLY A 64 -1.38 7.53 -9.67
C GLY A 64 -0.37 7.29 -8.55
N ALA A 65 -0.66 7.66 -7.30
CA ALA A 65 0.21 7.47 -6.16
C ALA A 65 0.48 5.98 -5.91
N VAL A 66 1.72 5.63 -5.62
CA VAL A 66 2.12 4.26 -5.31
C VAL A 66 2.27 4.12 -3.81
N TRP A 67 1.77 3.03 -3.27
CA TRP A 67 1.77 2.70 -1.85
C TRP A 67 2.30 1.30 -1.63
N ARG A 68 2.91 1.08 -0.47
CA ARG A 68 3.59 -0.16 -0.11
C ARG A 68 3.01 -0.72 1.17
N LEU A 69 2.56 -1.97 1.12
CA LEU A 69 2.16 -2.76 2.27
C LEU A 69 3.26 -3.75 2.64
N VAL A 70 3.81 -3.63 3.86
CA VAL A 70 4.76 -4.60 4.40
C VAL A 70 4.09 -5.37 5.54
N PRO A 71 4.09 -6.73 5.51
CA PRO A 71 3.52 -7.53 6.60
C PRO A 71 4.28 -7.33 7.92
N PRO A 72 3.61 -7.50 9.08
CA PRO A 72 4.29 -7.61 10.37
C PRO A 72 5.26 -8.79 10.41
N ASP A 73 6.45 -8.57 11.00
CA ASP A 73 7.48 -9.57 11.27
C ASP A 73 8.16 -9.21 12.61
N PHE A 74 7.72 -9.81 13.71
CA PHE A 74 8.04 -9.33 15.07
C PHE A 74 9.55 -9.11 15.29
N PRO A 75 9.99 -7.96 15.86
CA PRO A 75 9.19 -6.91 16.51
C PRO A 75 8.64 -5.84 15.54
N PHE A 76 8.89 -5.97 14.23
CA PHE A 76 8.34 -5.06 13.24
C PHE A 76 6.83 -5.29 13.09
N ARG A 77 6.05 -4.23 13.25
CA ARG A 77 4.58 -4.30 13.28
C ARG A 77 3.92 -4.15 11.90
N GLY A 78 4.69 -4.20 10.81
CA GLY A 78 4.16 -3.94 9.47
C GLY A 78 4.06 -2.45 9.19
N LEU A 79 3.79 -2.09 7.93
CA LEU A 79 3.48 -0.71 7.57
C LEU A 79 2.65 -0.61 6.29
N TRP A 80 1.99 0.53 6.13
CA TRP A 80 1.38 1.01 4.89
C TRP A 80 1.79 2.46 4.67
N GLU A 81 2.50 2.74 3.59
CA GLU A 81 3.05 4.09 3.35
C GLU A 81 3.15 4.42 1.86
N PRO A 82 3.16 5.70 1.47
CA PRO A 82 3.42 6.11 0.11
C PRO A 82 4.87 5.78 -0.28
N VAL A 83 5.04 5.27 -1.49
CA VAL A 83 6.34 5.13 -2.14
C VAL A 83 6.70 6.50 -2.70
N VAL A 84 7.57 7.22 -1.99
CA VAL A 84 8.14 8.46 -2.50
C VAL A 84 9.15 8.07 -3.59
N PRO A 85 9.00 8.54 -4.84
CA PRO A 85 10.04 8.36 -5.83
C PRO A 85 11.32 8.99 -5.27
N ASN A 86 12.45 8.28 -5.32
CA ASN A 86 13.74 8.92 -5.10
C ASN A 86 13.91 9.99 -6.18
N VAL A 87 13.52 11.23 -5.90
CA VAL A 87 13.87 12.39 -6.70
C VAL A 87 15.35 12.63 -6.43
N GLY A 88 16.19 11.87 -7.14
CA GLY A 88 17.62 12.17 -7.23
C GLY A 88 17.76 13.53 -7.90
N GLY A 89 18.25 14.51 -7.14
CA GLY A 89 18.82 15.74 -7.68
C GLY A 89 20.18 15.50 -8.31
#